data_AF-A0A849BP74-F1
#
_entry.id   AF-A0A849BP74-F1
#
_cell.length_a   1.000
_cell.length_b   1.000
_cell.length_c   1.000
_cell.angle_alpha   90.00
_cell.angle_beta   90.00
_cell.angle_gamma   90.00
#
_symmetry.space_group_name_H-M   'P 1'
#
loop_
_entity.id
_entity.type
_entity.pdbx_description
1 polymer ?
#
loop_
_entity_poly.entity_id
_entity_poly.type
_entity_poly.pdbx_seq_one_letter_code
_entity_poly.pdbx_strand_id
1 'polypeptide(L)'
;MRRYLLATSGHPNYGDELITAAWLRHLARRFPDDEVVLDSPQAGGTAALHGDLHPRLRCVDTVFRVAEEAGSHDPWQVAAFVRGAVHDHGAAPRWAAGLRLLEGADVVHVLGGG
;
A
#
# COMPACT_ATOMS: atom_id res chain seq x y z
N MET A 1 -15.17 -0.53 6.99
CA MET A 1 -14.10 -1.54 6.87
C MET A 1 -12.82 -0.85 6.44
N ARG A 2 -11.65 -1.48 6.61
CA ARG A 2 -10.37 -1.01 6.08
C ARG A 2 -9.98 -1.85 4.87
N ARG A 3 -9.78 -1.17 3.74
CA ARG A 3 -9.24 -1.75 2.51
C ARG A 3 -7.80 -1.30 2.34
N TYR A 4 -6.91 -2.25 2.21
CA TYR A 4 -5.50 -2.01 1.95
C TYR A 4 -5.21 -2.29 0.48
N LEU A 5 -4.71 -1.31 -0.25
CA LEU A 5 -4.32 -1.40 -1.65
C LEU A 5 -2.78 -1.38 -1.69
N LEU A 6 -2.16 -2.42 -2.22
CA LEU A 6 -0.73 -2.44 -2.53
C LEU A 6 -0.57 -2.21 -4.03
N ALA A 7 0.12 -1.14 -4.43
CA ALA A 7 0.28 -0.78 -5.84
C ALA A 7 1.62 -0.09 -6.10
N THR A 8 2.16 -0.21 -7.30
CA THR A 8 3.35 0.54 -7.76
C THR A 8 2.97 1.88 -8.40
N SER A 9 2.33 2.76 -7.62
CA SER A 9 1.88 4.09 -8.09
C SER A 9 2.80 5.22 -7.63
N GLY A 10 2.63 6.41 -8.22
CA GLY A 10 3.33 7.61 -7.78
C GLY A 10 4.53 7.96 -8.66
N HIS A 11 4.75 7.20 -9.73
CA HIS A 11 5.74 7.50 -10.75
C HIS A 11 5.02 7.67 -12.09
N PRO A 12 4.56 8.89 -12.43
CA PRO A 12 3.56 9.13 -13.47
C PRO A 12 4.08 8.75 -14.86
N ASN A 13 3.86 7.49 -15.22
CA ASN A 13 4.16 6.91 -16.54
C ASN A 13 2.90 6.34 -17.20
N TYR A 14 1.73 6.61 -16.62
CA TYR A 14 0.39 6.22 -17.10
C TYR A 14 0.12 4.71 -17.11
N GLY A 15 0.93 3.91 -16.42
CA GLY A 15 0.67 2.49 -16.19
C GLY A 15 -0.19 2.28 -14.95
N ASP A 16 0.46 1.92 -13.85
CA ASP A 16 -0.18 1.57 -12.58
C ASP A 16 -0.98 2.73 -11.97
N GLU A 17 -0.68 3.98 -12.32
CA GLU A 17 -1.49 5.13 -11.91
C GLU A 17 -2.94 5.03 -12.41
N LEU A 18 -3.16 4.53 -13.64
CA LEU A 18 -4.51 4.40 -14.19
C LEU A 18 -5.29 3.28 -13.51
N ILE A 19 -4.64 2.14 -13.24
CA ILE A 19 -5.22 1.01 -12.50
C ILE A 19 -5.60 1.47 -11.10
N THR A 20 -4.68 2.15 -10.41
CA THR A 20 -4.88 2.70 -9.06
C THR A 20 -6.04 3.70 -9.04
N ALA A 21 -6.05 4.66 -9.96
CA ALA A 21 -7.12 5.66 -10.03
C ALA A 21 -8.49 5.04 -10.35
N ALA A 22 -8.54 4.02 -11.20
CA ALA A 22 -9.78 3.29 -11.49
C ALA A 22 -10.33 2.58 -10.24
N TRP A 23 -9.46 1.92 -9.48
CA TRP A 23 -9.81 1.29 -8.20
C TRP A 23 -10.30 2.30 -7.17
N LEU A 24 -9.56 3.39 -6.95
CA LEU A 24 -9.93 4.43 -5.99
C LEU A 24 -11.31 5.03 -6.31
N ARG A 25 -11.56 5.36 -7.58
CA ARG A 25 -12.87 5.85 -8.02
C ARG A 25 -13.98 4.81 -7.88
N HIS A 26 -13.67 3.53 -8.10
CA HIS A 26 -14.64 2.45 -7.87
C HIS A 26 -15.00 2.35 -6.39
N LEU A 27 -14.01 2.34 -5.50
CA LEU A 27 -14.22 2.30 -4.06
C LEU A 27 -14.98 3.54 -3.58
N ALA A 28 -14.68 4.73 -4.10
CA ALA A 28 -15.37 5.95 -3.69
C ALA A 28 -16.87 5.92 -4.04
N ARG A 29 -17.24 5.24 -5.13
CA ARG A 29 -18.64 5.05 -5.51
C ARG A 29 -19.35 3.94 -4.74
N ARG A 30 -18.66 2.85 -4.42
CA ARG A 30 -19.28 1.64 -3.85
C ARG A 30 -19.15 1.53 -2.33
N PHE A 31 -18.09 2.11 -1.78
CA PHE A 31 -17.68 2.01 -0.39
C PHE A 31 -17.09 3.35 0.12
N PRO A 32 -17.81 4.49 -0.02
CA PRO A 32 -17.28 5.81 0.35
C PRO A 32 -16.87 5.93 1.83
N ASP A 33 -17.51 5.14 2.69
CA ASP A 33 -17.28 5.17 4.15
C ASP A 33 -16.13 4.25 4.60
N ASP A 34 -15.58 3.42 3.71
CA ASP A 34 -14.43 2.56 4.03
C ASP A 34 -13.15 3.40 4.17
N GLU A 35 -12.29 3.02 5.12
CA GLU A 35 -10.92 3.54 5.15
C GLU A 35 -10.13 2.87 4.04
N VAL A 36 -9.49 3.67 3.18
CA VAL A 36 -8.67 3.16 2.08
C VAL A 36 -7.22 3.55 2.35
N VAL A 37 -6.37 2.55 2.56
CA VAL A 37 -4.92 2.74 2.69
C VAL A 37 -4.28 2.30 1.38
N LEU A 38 -3.59 3.21 0.71
CA LEU A 38 -2.82 2.94 -0.50
C LEU A 38 -1.33 2.92 -0.16
N ASP A 39 -0.75 1.73 -0.14
CA ASP A 39 0.68 1.51 0.05
C ASP A 39 1.39 1.44 -1.30
N SER A 40 2.35 2.34 -1.50
CA SER A 40 3.02 2.58 -2.77
C SER A 40 4.48 3.03 -2.56
N PRO A 41 5.44 2.73 -3.46
CA PRO A 41 6.85 3.08 -3.25
C PRO A 41 7.09 4.59 -3.02
N GLN A 42 6.21 5.43 -3.57
CA GLN A 42 6.29 6.88 -3.48
C GLN A 42 4.98 7.42 -2.88
N ALA A 43 4.82 7.31 -1.55
CA ALA A 43 3.62 7.76 -0.84
C ALA A 43 3.26 9.23 -1.14
N GLY A 44 4.25 10.13 -1.13
CA GLY A 44 4.04 11.56 -1.42
C GLY A 44 3.55 11.82 -2.84
N GLY A 45 4.18 11.23 -3.85
CA GLY A 45 3.75 11.34 -5.26
C GLY A 45 2.38 10.72 -5.48
N THR A 46 2.12 9.58 -4.83
CA THR A 46 0.82 8.89 -4.86
C THR A 46 -0.29 9.76 -4.26
N ALA A 47 -0.04 10.41 -3.12
CA ALA A 47 -0.98 11.35 -2.51
C ALA A 47 -1.24 12.57 -3.41
N ALA A 48 -0.19 13.12 -4.02
CA ALA A 48 -0.32 14.26 -4.94
C ALA A 48 -1.16 13.93 -6.18
N LEU A 49 -1.06 12.70 -6.69
CA LEU A 49 -1.80 12.25 -7.89
C LEU A 49 -3.24 11.83 -7.59
N HIS A 50 -3.46 11.19 -6.43
CA HIS A 50 -4.69 10.45 -6.17
C HIS A 50 -5.48 10.90 -4.94
N GLY A 51 -4.96 11.86 -4.16
CA GLY A 51 -5.47 12.26 -2.84
C GLY A 51 -6.97 12.55 -2.80
N ASP A 52 -7.52 13.09 -3.89
CA ASP A 52 -8.92 13.49 -3.98
C ASP A 52 -9.84 12.41 -4.60
N LEU A 53 -9.31 11.23 -4.94
CA LEU A 53 -10.09 10.19 -5.63
C LEU A 53 -10.94 9.33 -4.69
N HIS A 54 -10.67 9.33 -3.39
CA HIS A 54 -11.49 8.67 -2.38
C HIS A 54 -11.57 9.53 -1.10
N PRO A 55 -12.76 9.78 -0.52
CA PRO A 55 -12.94 10.71 0.60
C PRO A 55 -12.18 10.33 1.88
N ARG A 56 -11.79 9.05 2.00
CA ARG A 56 -11.08 8.47 3.15
C ARG A 56 -9.75 7.81 2.76
N LEU A 57 -9.06 8.38 1.78
CA LEU A 57 -7.76 7.87 1.32
C LEU A 57 -6.62 8.27 2.28
N ARG A 58 -5.75 7.31 2.59
CA ARG A 58 -4.44 7.55 3.18
C ARG A 58 -3.38 6.85 2.32
N CYS A 59 -2.36 7.59 1.90
CA CYS A 59 -1.22 7.02 1.19
C CYS A 59 -0.05 6.76 2.16
N VAL A 60 0.58 5.59 2.02
CA VAL A 60 1.76 5.16 2.79
C VAL A 60 2.74 4.46 1.84
N ASP A 61 3.93 4.11 2.33
CA ASP A 61 4.95 3.34 1.61
C ASP A 61 5.50 2.18 2.48
N THR A 62 4.72 1.69 3.44
CA THR A 62 5.21 0.83 4.53
C THR A 62 5.76 -0.50 4.03
N VAL A 63 4.98 -1.25 3.26
CA VAL A 63 5.38 -2.56 2.75
C VAL A 63 6.59 -2.45 1.85
N PHE A 64 6.64 -1.41 1.01
CA PHE A 64 7.80 -1.15 0.15
C PHE A 64 9.05 -0.81 0.97
N ARG A 65 8.94 0.02 2.01
CA ARG A 65 10.05 0.34 2.90
C ARG A 65 10.57 -0.87 3.68
N VAL A 66 9.68 -1.73 4.15
CA VAL A 66 10.06 -2.97 4.83
C VAL A 66 10.72 -3.94 3.85
N ALA A 67 10.24 -4.02 2.60
CA ALA A 67 10.86 -4.83 1.56
C ALA A 67 12.28 -4.33 1.21
N GLU A 68 12.49 -3.01 1.14
CA GLU A 68 13.81 -2.40 0.95
C GLU A 68 14.81 -2.75 2.07
N GLU A 69 14.33 -3.01 3.30
CA GLU A 69 15.17 -3.38 4.45
C GLU A 69 15.59 -4.85 4.49
N ALA A 70 15.01 -5.71 3.65
CA ALA A 70 15.28 -7.14 3.68
C ALA A 70 16.75 -7.51 3.35
N GLY A 71 17.52 -6.58 2.77
CA GLY A 71 18.95 -6.79 2.46
C GLY A 71 19.22 -7.87 1.41
N SER A 72 18.18 -8.31 0.69
CA SER A 72 18.25 -9.31 -0.37
C SER A 72 17.49 -8.84 -1.60
N HIS A 73 17.93 -9.28 -2.77
CA HIS A 73 17.21 -9.13 -4.03
C HIS A 73 16.46 -10.41 -4.42
N ASP A 74 16.59 -11.49 -3.64
CA ASP A 74 15.82 -12.71 -3.85
C ASP A 74 14.36 -12.48 -3.42
N PRO A 75 13.37 -12.65 -4.30
CA PRO A 75 11.98 -12.33 -4.00
C PRO A 75 11.41 -13.11 -2.82
N TRP A 76 11.81 -14.37 -2.63
CA TRP A 76 11.29 -15.21 -1.57
C TRP A 76 11.87 -14.84 -0.21
N GLN A 77 13.14 -14.44 -0.16
CA GLN A 77 13.76 -13.89 1.04
C GLN A 77 13.13 -12.55 1.44
N VAL A 78 12.88 -11.66 0.47
CA VAL A 78 12.18 -10.38 0.72
C VAL A 78 10.77 -10.64 1.26
N ALA A 79 10.00 -11.51 0.60
CA ALA A 79 8.66 -11.86 1.05
C ALA A 79 8.64 -12.51 2.45
N ALA A 80 9.63 -13.35 2.76
CA ALA A 80 9.77 -13.94 4.09
C ALA A 80 10.07 -12.88 5.16
N PHE A 81 10.92 -11.90 4.84
CA PHE A 81 11.23 -10.79 5.74
C PHE A 81 10.01 -9.91 6.02
N VAL A 82 9.29 -9.49 4.96
CA VAL A 82 8.05 -8.69 5.10
C VAL A 82 7.01 -9.46 5.92
N ARG A 83 6.81 -10.75 5.63
CA ARG A 83 5.88 -11.59 6.42
C ARG A 83 6.29 -11.67 7.89
N GLY A 84 7.59 -11.82 8.17
CA GLY A 84 8.13 -11.80 9.52
C GLY A 84 7.82 -10.49 10.24
N ALA A 85 8.06 -9.36 9.58
CA ALA A 85 7.77 -8.02 10.12
C ALA A 85 6.27 -7.79 10.39
N VAL A 86 5.37 -8.34 9.56
CA VAL A 86 3.92 -8.27 9.78
C VAL A 86 3.50 -9.09 11.02
N HIS A 87 4.13 -10.23 11.29
CA HIS A 87 3.82 -11.05 12.46
C HIS A 87 4.50 -10.56 13.75
N ASP A 88 5.69 -9.98 13.64
CA ASP A 88 6.44 -9.39 14.74
C ASP A 88 6.93 -8.00 14.34
N HIS A 89 6.17 -6.98 14.74
CA HIS A 89 6.51 -5.59 14.52
C HIS A 89 7.85 -5.19 15.18
N GLY A 90 8.36 -5.97 16.14
CA GLY A 90 9.67 -5.76 16.77
C GLY A 90 10.84 -5.97 15.81
N ALA A 91 10.65 -6.73 14.72
CA ALA A 91 11.65 -6.91 13.68
C ALA A 91 11.79 -5.67 12.77
N ALA A 92 10.77 -4.80 12.71
CA ALA A 92 10.73 -3.59 11.89
C ALA A 92 10.10 -2.41 12.66
N PRO A 93 10.69 -1.98 13.80
CA PRO A 93 10.03 -1.08 14.75
C PRO A 93 9.76 0.31 14.17
N ARG A 94 10.59 0.77 13.22
CA ARG A 94 10.41 2.01 12.47
C ARG A 94 9.09 2.05 11.69
N TRP A 95 8.61 0.88 11.27
CA TRP A 95 7.44 0.71 10.41
C TRP A 95 6.21 0.17 11.14
N ALA A 96 6.31 -0.08 12.45
CA ALA A 96 5.25 -0.70 13.25
C ALA A 96 3.89 0.03 13.13
N ALA A 97 3.89 1.36 13.04
CA ALA A 97 2.65 2.12 12.87
C ALA A 97 1.96 1.84 11.53
N GLY A 98 2.73 1.72 10.44
CA GLY A 98 2.22 1.35 9.12
C GLY A 98 1.83 -0.12 9.04
N LEU A 99 2.61 -1.01 9.67
CA LEU A 99 2.32 -2.45 9.70
C LEU A 99 1.01 -2.74 10.45
N ARG A 100 0.70 -1.99 11.51
CA ARG A 100 -0.62 -2.02 12.17
C ARG A 100 -1.78 -1.58 11.27
N LEU A 101 -1.54 -0.74 10.25
CA LEU A 101 -2.57 -0.42 9.27
C LEU A 101 -2.91 -1.64 8.42
N LEU A 102 -1.88 -2.39 8.01
CA LEU A 102 -2.01 -3.64 7.25
C LEU A 102 -2.62 -4.76 8.10
N GLU A 103 -2.17 -4.95 9.35
CA GLU A 103 -2.72 -5.93 10.29
C GLU A 103 -4.23 -5.74 10.51
N GLY A 104 -4.66 -4.47 10.63
CA GLY A 104 -6.07 -4.13 10.80
C GLY A 104 -6.88 -4.06 9.50
N ALA A 105 -6.35 -4.53 8.36
CA ALA A 105 -7.08 -4.53 7.09
C ALA A 105 -8.09 -5.67 7.05
N ASP A 106 -9.34 -5.36 6.67
CA ASP A 106 -10.37 -6.37 6.43
C ASP A 106 -10.18 -7.05 5.07
N VAL A 107 -9.65 -6.29 4.09
CA VAL A 107 -9.39 -6.77 2.72
C VAL A 107 -8.10 -6.14 2.21
N VAL A 108 -7.22 -6.98 1.64
CA VAL A 108 -6.02 -6.55 0.93
C VAL A 108 -6.20 -6.78 -0.57
N HIS A 109 -5.95 -5.75 -1.37
CA HIS A 109 -5.95 -5.79 -2.83
C HIS A 109 -4.53 -5.54 -3.31
N VAL A 110 -4.01 -6.41 -4.16
CA VAL A 110 -2.74 -6.19 -4.86
C VAL A 110 -3.08 -5.72 -6.26
N LEU A 111 -2.61 -4.52 -6.61
CA LEU A 111 -2.89 -3.85 -7.88
C LEU A 111 -1.62 -3.76 -8.71
N GLY A 112 -1.73 -4.09 -10.00
CA GLY A 112 -0.62 -3.98 -10.94
C GLY A 112 -0.97 -4.58 -12.30
N GLY A 113 -0.20 -4.21 -13.32
CA GLY A 113 -0.36 -4.69 -14.69
C GLY A 113 0.43 -5.95 -15.07
N GLY A 114 1.19 -6.56 -14.15
CA GLY A 114 2.09 -7.69 -14.43
C GLY A 114 2.43 -8.51 -13.20
#